data_AF-A0A521YC95-F1
#
_entry.id   AF-A0A521YC95-F1
#
_cell.length_a   1.000
_cell.length_b   1.000
_cell.length_c   1.000
_cell.angle_alpha   90.00
_cell.angle_beta   90.00
_cell.angle_gamma   90.00
#
_symmetry.space_group_name_H-M   'P 1'
#
loop_
_entity.id
_entity.type
_entity.pdbx_description
1 polymer ?
#
loop_
_entity_poly.entity_id
_entity_poly.type
_entity_poly.pdbx_seq_one_letter_code
_entity_poly.pdbx_strand_id
1 'polypeptide(L)'
;MESLESRVDKLHLKNIKRHIFLCCDQTVPKCCDKAAGLEAWDYLKSRLKELQLSEQGGIYRSKVNCLRICQQGPIAVVYPEGV
;
A
#
# COMPACT_ATOMS: atom_id res chain seq x y z
N MET A 1 5.68 -5.68 28.67
CA MET A 1 5.07 -6.12 27.40
C MET A 1 4.38 -4.92 26.80
N GLU A 2 4.63 -4.60 25.54
CA GLU A 2 4.00 -3.46 24.86
C GLU A 2 2.52 -3.77 24.59
N SER A 3 1.60 -2.85 24.90
CA SER A 3 0.16 -3.07 24.70
C SER A 3 -0.26 -2.82 23.24
N LEU A 4 -1.42 -3.36 22.84
CA LEU A 4 -1.97 -3.11 21.51
C LEU A 4 -2.18 -1.62 21.25
N GLU A 5 -2.75 -0.91 22.23
CA GLU A 5 -3.02 0.53 22.16
C GLU A 5 -1.73 1.31 21.91
N SER A 6 -0.66 0.97 22.64
CA SER A 6 0.63 1.65 22.49
C SER A 6 1.25 1.46 21.09
N ARG A 7 1.02 0.31 20.43
CA ARG A 7 1.47 0.09 19.04
C ARG A 7 0.63 0.88 18.04
N VAL A 8 -0.68 0.92 18.24
CA VAL A 8 -1.61 1.70 17.41
C VAL A 8 -1.25 3.18 17.45
N ASP A 9 -0.96 3.71 18.63
CA ASP A 9 -0.63 5.12 18.82
C ASP A 9 0.76 5.45 18.26
N LYS A 10 1.78 4.60 18.46
CA LYS A 10 3.11 4.77 17.84
C LYS A 10 3.06 4.82 16.31
N LEU A 11 2.19 4.02 15.70
CA LEU A 11 2.00 4.01 14.25
C LEU A 11 1.04 5.10 13.75
N HIS A 12 0.41 5.85 14.66
CA HIS A 12 -0.54 6.91 14.35
C HIS A 12 -1.69 6.43 13.45
N LEU A 13 -2.18 5.19 13.65
CA LEU A 13 -3.17 4.58 12.75
C LEU A 13 -4.49 5.36 12.68
N LYS A 14 -4.84 6.05 13.78
CA LYS A 14 -6.04 6.91 13.86
C LYS A 14 -5.97 8.13 12.93
N ASN A 15 -4.76 8.50 12.48
CA ASN A 15 -4.53 9.69 11.64
C ASN A 15 -4.55 9.36 10.14
N ILE A 16 -4.58 8.08 9.76
CA ILE A 16 -4.58 7.63 8.36
C ILE A 16 -5.71 8.29 7.59
N LYS A 17 -5.34 9.04 6.56
CA LYS A 17 -6.31 9.72 5.67
C LYS A 17 -6.57 8.93 4.39
N ARG A 18 -5.54 8.25 3.89
CA ARG A 18 -5.62 7.45 2.66
C ARG A 18 -4.84 6.15 2.81
N HIS A 19 -5.35 5.11 2.17
CA HIS A 19 -4.69 3.82 2.07
C HIS A 19 -4.55 3.43 0.59
N ILE A 20 -3.33 3.22 0.14
CA ILE A 20 -3.03 2.67 -1.17
C ILE A 20 -2.92 1.14 -1.07
N PHE A 21 -3.84 0.43 -1.70
CA PHE A 21 -3.75 -1.02 -1.89
C PHE A 21 -3.09 -1.29 -3.24
N LEU A 22 -1.88 -1.83 -3.24
CA LEU A 22 -1.17 -2.17 -4.47
C LEU A 22 -1.26 -3.66 -4.74
N CYS A 23 -1.85 -4.02 -5.88
CA CYS A 23 -1.86 -5.36 -6.44
C CYS A 23 -0.42 -5.72 -6.83
N CYS A 24 0.27 -6.47 -5.97
CA CYS A 24 1.64 -6.93 -6.19
C CYS A 24 1.91 -8.23 -5.42
N ASP A 25 2.96 -8.96 -5.80
CA ASP A 25 3.32 -10.24 -5.18
C ASP A 25 2.17 -11.27 -5.24
N GLN A 26 1.44 -11.28 -6.35
CA GLN A 26 0.28 -12.14 -6.52
C GLN A 26 0.69 -13.62 -6.59
N THR A 27 -0.15 -14.49 -6.04
CA THR A 27 -0.01 -15.94 -6.19
C THR A 27 -0.15 -16.37 -7.66
N VAL A 28 -1.07 -15.72 -8.38
CA VAL A 28 -1.30 -15.91 -9.81
C VAL A 28 -1.27 -14.52 -10.48
N PRO A 29 -0.17 -14.15 -11.16
CA PRO A 29 -0.04 -12.86 -11.81
C PRO A 29 -0.92 -12.81 -13.07
N LYS A 30 -1.89 -11.89 -13.09
CA LYS A 30 -2.79 -11.68 -14.25
C LYS A 30 -2.67 -10.29 -14.88
N CYS A 31 -2.37 -9.26 -14.09
CA CYS A 31 -2.34 -7.87 -14.55
C CYS A 31 -0.94 -7.38 -14.94
N CYS A 32 0.10 -7.98 -14.36
CA CYS A 32 1.52 -7.72 -14.63
C CYS A 32 2.33 -8.89 -14.06
N ASP A 33 3.60 -8.99 -14.46
CA ASP A 33 4.53 -9.97 -13.88
C ASP A 33 4.83 -9.65 -12.40
N LYS A 34 5.15 -10.69 -11.64
CA LYS A 34 5.48 -10.57 -10.21
C LYS A 34 6.66 -9.61 -9.96
N ALA A 35 7.68 -9.63 -10.83
CA ALA A 35 8.82 -8.74 -10.73
C ALA A 35 8.41 -7.27 -10.86
N ALA A 36 7.62 -6.92 -11.88
CA ALA A 36 7.11 -5.57 -12.08
C ALA A 36 6.23 -5.09 -10.92
N GLY A 37 5.41 -5.98 -10.35
CA GLY A 37 4.62 -5.66 -9.16
C GLY A 37 5.47 -5.35 -7.92
N LEU A 38 6.58 -6.08 -7.73
CA LEU A 38 7.51 -5.83 -6.63
C LEU A 38 8.31 -4.54 -6.84
N GLU A 39 8.73 -4.25 -8.07
CA GLU A 39 9.39 -2.99 -8.43
C GLU A 39 8.48 -1.79 -8.13
N ALA A 40 7.21 -1.86 -8.53
CA ALA A 40 6.23 -0.81 -8.25
C ALA A 40 6.00 -0.62 -6.74
N TRP A 41 6.03 -1.70 -5.95
CA TRP A 41 5.93 -1.62 -4.50
C TRP A 41 7.11 -0.89 -3.85
N ASP A 42 8.33 -1.21 -4.27
CA ASP A 42 9.52 -0.58 -3.73
C ASP A 42 9.63 0.88 -4.16
N TYR A 43 9.25 1.21 -5.40
CA TYR A 43 9.09 2.58 -5.85
C TYR A 43 8.06 3.34 -4.99
N LEU A 44 6.86 2.80 -4.80
CA LEU A 44 5.80 3.43 -4.00
C LEU A 44 6.28 3.75 -2.58
N LYS A 45 6.93 2.80 -1.91
CA LYS A 45 7.49 3.00 -0.58
C LYS A 45 8.53 4.12 -0.53
N SER A 46 9.47 4.12 -1.46
CA SER A 46 10.55 5.11 -1.51
C SER A 46 10.00 6.51 -1.79
N ARG A 47 9.10 6.64 -2.78
CA ARG A 47 8.48 7.92 -3.12
C ARG A 47 7.63 8.50 -1.99
N LEU A 48 6.84 7.69 -1.30
CA LEU A 48 6.07 8.19 -0.16
C LEU A 48 6.97 8.68 0.97
N LYS A 49 8.12 8.03 1.19
CA LYS A 49 9.11 8.48 2.17
C LYS A 49 9.79 9.79 1.73
N GLU A 50 10.24 9.86 0.48
CA GLU A 50 10.87 11.05 -0.11
C GLU A 50 9.96 12.28 -0.06
N LEU A 51 8.65 12.08 -0.28
CA LEU A 51 7.64 13.13 -0.19
C LEU A 51 7.17 13.40 1.24
N GLN A 52 7.71 12.71 2.23
CA GLN A 52 7.31 12.83 3.65
C GLN A 52 5.82 12.53 3.88
N LEU A 53 5.24 11.65 3.06
CA LEU A 53 3.82 11.29 3.10
C LEU A 53 3.53 10.02 3.89
N SER A 54 4.52 9.16 4.18
CA SER A 54 4.28 7.84 4.81
C SER A 54 4.39 7.79 6.34
N GLU A 55 4.90 8.84 6.98
CA GLU A 55 5.19 8.85 8.41
C GLU A 55 4.03 9.49 9.20
N GLN A 56 4.02 9.30 10.52
CA GLN A 56 3.03 9.87 11.46
C GLN A 56 1.56 9.69 11.03
N GLY A 57 1.24 8.54 10.43
CA GLY A 57 -0.13 8.20 10.05
C GLY A 57 -0.59 8.87 8.76
N GLY A 58 0.31 9.29 7.87
CA GLY A 58 -0.03 9.84 6.55
C GLY A 58 -0.70 8.83 5.60
N ILE A 59 -0.09 8.59 4.44
CA ILE A 59 -0.56 7.62 3.45
C ILE A 59 -0.09 6.23 3.86
N TYR A 60 -1.06 5.38 4.19
CA TYR A 60 -0.80 3.97 4.44
C TYR A 60 -0.76 3.17 3.14
N ARG A 61 -0.02 2.07 3.14
CA ARG A 61 0.10 1.20 1.97
C ARG A 61 0.18 -0.25 2.36
N SER A 62 -0.49 -1.10 1.57
CA SER A 62 -0.43 -2.56 1.73
C SER A 62 -0.19 -3.22 0.38
N LYS A 63 0.66 -4.25 0.39
CA LYS A 63 0.62 -5.25 -0.67
C LYS A 63 -0.69 -6.00 -0.56
N VAL A 64 -1.39 -6.12 -1.67
CA VAL A 64 -2.56 -6.99 -1.80
C VAL A 64 -2.35 -7.91 -2.97
N ASN A 65 -3.05 -9.05 -2.94
CA ASN A 65 -3.10 -9.98 -4.07
C ASN A 65 -4.00 -9.37 -5.17
N CYS A 66 -4.74 -10.19 -5.91
CA CYS A 66 -5.59 -9.70 -7.01
C CYS A 66 -6.74 -8.78 -6.56
N LEU A 67 -6.84 -7.59 -7.14
CA LEU A 67 -7.96 -6.64 -7.01
C LEU A 67 -9.12 -6.89 -8.01
N ARG A 68 -9.00 -7.93 -8.85
CA ARG A 68 -9.99 -8.37 -9.86
C ARG A 68 -10.28 -7.41 -11.03
N ILE A 69 -9.50 -6.34 -11.19
CA ILE A 69 -9.62 -5.42 -12.34
C ILE A 69 -8.82 -5.95 -13.56
N CYS A 70 -7.61 -6.45 -13.34
CA CYS A 70 -6.73 -7.09 -14.35
C CYS A 70 -6.64 -6.40 -15.72
N GLN A 71 -6.53 -5.07 -15.73
CA GLN A 71 -6.27 -4.26 -16.92
C GLN A 71 -5.11 -3.32 -16.62
N GLN A 72 -4.09 -3.27 -17.50
CA GLN A 72 -2.95 -2.34 -17.43
C GLN A 72 -2.26 -2.30 -16.05
N GLY A 73 -1.85 -3.47 -15.53
CA GLY A 73 -1.21 -3.55 -14.21
C GLY A 73 0.23 -3.01 -14.19
N PRO A 74 0.83 -2.82 -12.99
CA PRO A 74 0.27 -3.10 -11.66
C PRO A 74 -0.85 -2.12 -11.24
N ILE A 75 -1.82 -2.63 -10.47
CA ILE A 75 -3.05 -1.90 -10.14
C ILE A 75 -2.98 -1.40 -8.70
N ALA A 76 -3.25 -0.11 -8.49
CA ALA A 76 -3.41 0.48 -7.16
C ALA A 76 -4.86 0.94 -6.98
N VAL A 77 -5.38 0.81 -5.76
CA VAL A 77 -6.65 1.43 -5.36
C VAL A 77 -6.38 2.35 -4.17
N VAL A 78 -6.91 3.57 -4.22
CA VAL A 78 -6.85 4.54 -3.13
C VAL A 78 -8.17 4.53 -2.37
N TYR A 79 -8.11 4.22 -1.08
CA TYR A 79 -9.26 4.25 -0.18
C TYR A 79 -9.17 5.48 0.76
N PRO A 80 -10.29 6.18 1.05
CA PRO A 80 -11.68 5.85 0.72
C PRO A 80 -12.18 6.29 -0.65
N GLU A 81 -11.35 6.93 -1.48
CA GLU A 81 -11.76 7.51 -2.76
C GLU A 81 -12.31 6.48 -3.76
N GLY A 82 -11.87 5.22 -3.69
CA GLY A 82 -12.34 4.15 -4.57
C GLY A 82 -11.87 4.29 -6.02
N VAL A 83 -10.77 5.01 -6.22
CA VAL A 83 -10.11 5.24 -7.52
C VAL A 83 -8.88 4.38 -7.70
#